data_AF-A0A5N9AFX3-F1
#
_entry.id   AF-A0A5N9AFX3-F1
#
_cell.length_a   1.000
_cell.length_b   1.000
_cell.length_c   1.000
_cell.angle_alpha   90.00
_cell.angle_beta   90.00
_cell.angle_gamma   90.00
#
_symmetry.space_group_name_H-M   'P 1'
#
loop_
_entity.id
_entity.type
_entity.pdbx_description
1 polymer ?
#
loop_
_entity_poly.entity_id
_entity_poly.type
_entity_poly.pdbx_seq_one_letter_code
_entity_poly.pdbx_strand_id
1 'polypeptide(L)' 'MKEMQEYQLVCRLCRETTVVKADPDDIRKWGTGTLIQDALPYLPKGHRELLMSATCDSCWQELFPPMDD' A
#
# COMPACT_ATOMS: atom_id res chain seq x y z
N MET A 1 -23.42 4.62 -1.49
CA MET A 1 -22.00 4.86 -1.86
C MET A 1 -21.19 4.51 -0.64
N LYS A 2 -20.21 3.61 -0.74
CA LYS A 2 -19.36 3.30 0.41
C LYS A 2 -18.39 4.46 0.62
N GLU A 3 -18.25 4.91 1.85
CA GLU A 3 -17.37 6.03 2.20
C GLU A 3 -15.92 5.54 2.23
N MET A 4 -15.04 6.19 1.45
CA MET A 4 -13.62 5.88 1.47
C MET A 4 -12.98 6.52 2.70
N GLN A 5 -12.19 5.76 3.44
CA GLN A 5 -11.46 6.26 4.60
C GLN A 5 -10.01 6.57 4.24
N GLU A 6 -9.45 7.61 4.89
CA GLU A 6 -8.05 7.97 4.79
C GLU A 6 -7.21 7.21 5.84
N TYR A 7 -6.12 6.61 5.39
CA TYR A 7 -5.13 5.90 6.20
C TYR A 7 -3.78 6.58 6.03
N GLN A 8 -3.21 7.06 7.14
CA GLN A 8 -1.86 7.65 7.14
C GLN A 8 -0.84 6.55 7.37
N LEU A 9 0.03 6.33 6.38
CA LEU A 9 1.07 5.33 6.40
C LEU A 9 2.43 6.01 6.38
N VAL A 10 3.34 5.56 7.24
CA VAL A 10 4.69 6.11 7.33
C VAL A 10 5.67 5.10 6.75
N CYS A 11 6.48 5.52 5.78
CA CYS A 11 7.55 4.67 5.27
C CYS A 11 8.60 4.42 6.37
N ARG A 12 8.98 3.17 6.58
CA ARG A 12 10.00 2.77 7.57
C ARG A 12 11.41 3.22 7.20
N LEU A 13 11.66 3.55 5.93
CA LEU A 13 12.97 3.93 5.41
C LEU A 13 13.15 5.45 5.34
N CYS A 14 12.32 6.15 4.56
CA CYS A 14 12.43 7.61 4.41
C CYS A 14 11.61 8.43 5.40
N ARG A 15 10.73 7.79 6.19
CA ARG A 15 9.85 8.44 7.20
C ARG A 15 8.81 9.40 6.63
N GLU A 16 8.65 9.49 5.31
CA GLU A 16 7.58 10.25 4.70
C GLU A 16 6.21 9.60 4.97
N THR A 17 5.19 10.45 5.11
CA THR A 17 3.81 10.04 5.32
C THR A 17 3.05 10.07 4.00
N THR A 18 2.39 8.97 3.66
CA THR A 18 1.47 8.87 2.51
C THR A 18 0.04 8.65 3.02
N VAL A 19 -0.92 9.37 2.43
CA VAL A 19 -2.35 9.18 2.69
C VAL A 19 -2.92 8.24 1.64
N VAL A 20 -3.42 7.08 2.07
CA VAL A 20 -4.11 6.11 1.20
C VAL A 20 -5.60 6.18 1.47
N LYS A 21 -6.41 6.25 0.40
CA LYS A 21 -7.87 6.17 0.47
C LYS A 21 -8.33 4.75 0.15
N ALA A 22 -9.00 4.10 1.08
CA ALA A 22 -9.47 2.72 0.92
C ALA A 22 -10.84 2.50 1.58
N ASP A 23 -11.60 1.55 1.04
CA ASP A 23 -12.84 1.04 1.66
C ASP A 23 -12.44 0.26 2.93
N PRO A 24 -12.95 0.65 4.12
CA PRO A 24 -12.67 -0.05 5.36
C PRO A 24 -13.03 -1.54 5.34
N ASP A 25 -14.06 -1.95 4.58
CA ASP A 25 -14.41 -3.36 4.44
C ASP A 25 -13.34 -4.14 3.68
N ASP A 26 -12.70 -3.52 2.70
CA ASP A 26 -11.65 -4.14 1.90
C ASP A 26 -10.34 -4.22 2.69
N ILE A 27 -10.03 -3.21 3.51
CA ILE A 27 -8.96 -3.27 4.51
C ILE A 27 -9.21 -4.43 5.49
N ARG A 28 -10.46 -4.59 5.97
CA ARG A 28 -10.83 -5.71 6.83
C ARG A 28 -10.68 -7.06 6.12
N LYS A 29 -11.12 -7.19 4.87
CA LYS A 29 -10.95 -8.43 4.07
C LYS A 29 -9.47 -8.82 3.98
N TRP A 30 -8.59 -7.87 3.67
CA TRP A 30 -7.15 -8.10 3.66
C TRP A 30 -6.65 -8.56 5.04
N GLY A 31 -7.05 -7.88 6.13
CA GLY A 31 -6.72 -8.29 7.50
C GLY A 31 -7.24 -9.68 7.91
N THR A 32 -8.24 -10.22 7.21
CA THR A 32 -8.76 -11.59 7.40
C THR A 32 -8.17 -12.64 6.46
N GLY A 33 -7.14 -12.28 5.67
CA GLY A 33 -6.36 -13.23 4.87
C GLY A 33 -6.61 -13.21 3.36
N THR A 34 -7.48 -12.32 2.86
CA THR A 34 -7.59 -12.09 1.41
C THR A 34 -6.29 -11.46 0.88
N LEU A 35 -5.81 -11.89 -0.29
CA LEU A 35 -4.62 -11.30 -0.90
C LEU A 35 -4.84 -9.81 -1.17
N ILE A 36 -3.82 -8.99 -0.94
CA ILE A 36 -3.97 -7.53 -1.00
C ILE A 36 -4.39 -7.02 -2.39
N GLN A 37 -3.97 -7.70 -3.46
CA GLN A 37 -4.37 -7.38 -4.83
C GLN A 37 -5.84 -7.66 -5.10
N ASP A 38 -6.45 -8.60 -4.36
CA ASP A 38 -7.85 -8.98 -4.52
C ASP A 38 -8.75 -8.15 -3.59
N ALA A 39 -8.25 -7.82 -2.39
CA ALA A 39 -8.94 -6.96 -1.44
C ALA A 39 -8.91 -5.49 -1.89
N LEU A 40 -7.77 -4.98 -2.34
CA LEU A 40 -7.54 -3.57 -2.68
C LEU A 40 -7.09 -3.41 -4.15
N PRO A 41 -7.84 -3.93 -5.15
CA PRO A 41 -7.41 -3.93 -6.55
C PRO A 41 -7.30 -2.53 -7.15
N TYR A 42 -8.03 -1.57 -6.58
CA TYR A 42 -8.02 -0.16 -7.00
C TYR A 42 -6.81 0.62 -6.48
N LEU A 43 -6.02 0.06 -5.55
CA LEU A 43 -4.80 0.71 -5.09
C LEU A 43 -3.63 0.42 -6.05
N PRO A 44 -2.82 1.45 -6.39
CA PRO A 44 -1.54 1.26 -7.07
C PRO A 44 -0.66 0.23 -6.36
N LYS A 45 0.19 -0.47 -7.13
CA LYS A 45 1.11 -1.50 -6.58
C LYS A 45 1.94 -0.95 -5.42
N GLY A 46 2.52 0.25 -5.57
CA GLY A 46 3.31 0.89 -4.51
C GLY A 46 2.52 1.19 -3.23
N HIS A 47 1.24 1.55 -3.32
CA HIS A 47 0.40 1.75 -2.12
C HIS A 47 0.05 0.44 -1.43
N ARG A 48 -0.13 -0.64 -2.20
CA ARG A 48 -0.28 -1.99 -1.63
C ARG A 48 0.99 -2.44 -0.93
N GLU A 49 2.15 -2.19 -1.52
CA GLU A 49 3.45 -2.50 -0.89
C GLU A 49 3.64 -1.67 0.40
N LEU A 50 3.29 -0.38 0.38
CA LEU A 50 3.36 0.46 1.57
C LEU A 50 2.47 -0.07 2.71
N LEU A 51 1.27 -0.57 2.40
CA LEU A 51 0.41 -1.23 3.38
C LEU A 51 1.04 -2.53 3.93
N MET A 52 1.68 -3.33 3.07
CA MET A 52 2.24 -4.63 3.45
C MET A 52 3.52 -4.53 4.27
N SER A 53 4.49 -3.72 3.84
CA SER A 53 5.86 -3.73 4.38
C SER A 53 6.26 -2.42 5.05
N ALA A 54 5.37 -1.43 5.06
CA ALA A 54 5.69 -0.05 5.41
C ALA A 54 6.82 0.54 4.55
N THR A 55 6.92 0.15 3.28
CA THR A 55 7.93 0.68 2.33
C THR A 55 7.22 1.38 1.18
N CYS A 56 7.51 2.67 0.96
CA CYS A 56 6.94 3.40 -0.17
C CYS A 56 7.59 2.97 -1.50
N ASP A 57 6.93 3.28 -2.61
CA ASP A 57 7.35 2.86 -3.95
C ASP A 57 8.76 3.35 -4.31
N SER A 58 9.10 4.60 -4.00
CA SER A 58 10.44 5.15 -4.26
C SER A 58 11.54 4.40 -3.52
N CYS A 59 11.38 4.17 -2.22
CA CYS A 59 12.36 3.40 -1.45
C CYS A 59 12.41 1.93 -1.89
N TRP A 60 11.31 1.35 -2.39
CA TRP A 60 11.32 0.02 -2.96
C TRP A 60 12.18 -0.04 -4.22
N GLN A 61 12.03 0.93 -5.13
CA GLN A 61 12.86 1.03 -6.35
C GLN A 61 14.33 1.29 -6.03
N GLU A 62 14.65 1.98 -4.93
CA GLU A 62 16.05 2.16 -4.48
C GLU A 62 16.66 0.86 -3.96
N LEU A 63 15.88 0.03 -3.24
CA LEU A 63 16.34 -1.26 -2.72
C LEU A 63 16.46 -2.32 -3.82
N PHE A 64 15.52 -2.30 -4.76
CA PHE A 64 15.39 -3.26 -5.86
C PHE A 64 15.28 -2.51 -7.18
N PRO A 65 16.35 -1.85 -7.63
CA PRO A 65 16.32 -1.16 -8.91
C PRO A 65 15.99 -2.17 -10.02
N PRO A 66 15.23 -1.76 -11.04
CA PRO A 66 15.03 -2.60 -12.21
C PRO A 66 16.39 -2.98 -12.77
N MET A 67 16.57 -4.26 -13.10
CA MET A 67 17.77 -4.67 -13.83
C MET A 67 17.71 -3.99 -15.20
N ASP A 68 18.73 -3.22 -15.52
CA ASP A 68 18.96 -2.75 -16.89
C ASP A 68 19.29 -4.00 -17.73
N ASP A 69 18.39 -4.41 -18.61
CA ASP A 69 18.61 -5.43 -19.65
C ASP A 69 19.52 -4.87 -20.77
#